data_AF-A0A528D1C4-F1
#
_entry.id   AF-A0A528D1C4-F1
#
_cell.length_a   1.000
_cell.length_b   1.000
_cell.length_c   1.000
_cell.angle_alpha   90.00
_cell.angle_beta   90.00
_cell.angle_gamma   90.00
#
_symmetry.space_group_name_H-M   'P 1'
#
loop_
_entity.id
_entity.type
_entity.pdbx_description
1 polymer ?
#
loop_
_entity_poly.entity_id
_entity_poly.type
_entity_poly.pdbx_seq_one_letter_code
_entity_poly.pdbx_strand_id
1 'polypeptide(L)'
;LYEIVWKRAIASQMQPAEIERTTVEIEAVNGARTAELRAIGSVVRFDGFIAAYTDQKDEDSEDEEDRRLPEIRAGEQLDREAINATQHTTEPPPRYSEASLIKKLEELGIG
;
A
#
# COMPACT_ATOMS: atom_id res chain seq x y z
N LEU A 1 -18.62 18.45 -3.35
CA LEU A 1 -17.51 19.37 -3.71
C LEU A 1 -17.04 20.23 -2.54
N TYR A 2 -17.89 21.07 -1.93
CA TYR A 2 -17.51 21.89 -0.77
C TYR A 2 -16.85 21.08 0.35
N GLU A 3 -17.45 19.96 0.73
CA GLU A 3 -16.91 19.05 1.74
C GLU A 3 -15.50 18.53 1.40
N ILE A 4 -15.25 18.13 0.15
CA ILE A 4 -13.94 17.67 -0.31
C ILE A 4 -12.90 18.79 -0.17
N VAL A 5 -13.26 20.01 -0.59
CA VAL A 5 -12.38 21.18 -0.47
C VAL A 5 -12.11 21.52 0.99
N TRP A 6 -13.13 21.49 1.83
CA TRP A 6 -13.03 21.77 3.26
C TRP A 6 -12.19 20.73 4.00
N LYS A 7 -12.42 19.43 3.76
CA LYS A 7 -11.61 18.33 4.32
C LYS A 7 -10.14 18.46 3.90
N ARG A 8 -9.88 18.77 2.63
CA ARG A 8 -8.51 18.98 2.13
C ARG A 8 -7.83 20.20 2.75
N ALA A 9 -8.57 21.30 2.94
CA ALA A 9 -8.04 22.50 3.59
C ALA A 9 -7.66 22.23 5.05
N ILE A 10 -8.51 21.54 5.82
CA ILE A 10 -8.22 21.20 7.21
C ILE A 10 -7.06 20.21 7.32
N ALA A 11 -7.07 19.13 6.52
CA ALA A 11 -6.00 18.13 6.49
C ALA A 11 -4.63 18.76 6.21
N SER A 12 -4.57 19.81 5.38
CA SER A 12 -3.31 20.52 5.07
C SER A 12 -2.65 21.21 6.27
N GLN A 13 -3.40 21.48 7.34
CA GLN A 13 -2.90 22.12 8.56
C GLN A 13 -2.68 21.13 9.70
N MET A 14 -2.97 19.84 9.49
CA MET A 14 -2.82 18.79 10.50
C MET A 14 -1.40 18.21 10.53
N GLN A 15 -1.10 17.48 11.59
CA GLN A 15 0.15 16.73 11.69
C GLN A 15 0.21 15.60 10.65
N PRO A 16 1.42 15.24 10.17
CA PRO A 16 1.60 14.06 9.33
C PRO A 16 1.10 12.79 10.02
N ALA A 17 0.63 11.83 9.23
CA ALA A 17 0.39 10.49 9.74
C ALA A 17 1.73 9.77 10.01
N GLU A 18 1.77 8.97 11.06
CA GLU A 18 2.91 8.11 11.35
C GLU A 18 2.52 6.67 11.02
N ILE A 19 3.23 6.07 10.07
CA ILE A 19 3.00 4.70 9.60
C ILE A 19 4.29 3.92 9.83
N GLU A 20 4.18 2.81 10.56
CA GLU A 20 5.27 1.86 10.74
C GLU A 20 5.18 0.79 9.66
N ARG A 21 6.21 0.67 8.83
CA ARG A 21 6.30 -0.36 7.79
C ARG A 21 7.28 -1.44 8.23
N THR A 22 6.81 -2.68 8.26
CA THR A 22 7.60 -3.86 8.58
C THR A 22 7.84 -4.65 7.29
N THR A 23 9.11 -4.93 6.98
CA THR A 23 9.50 -5.83 5.90
C THR A 23 10.13 -7.07 6.51
N VAL A 24 9.66 -8.24 6.09
CA VAL A 24 10.20 -9.54 6.48
C VAL A 24 10.70 -10.24 5.24
N GLU A 25 11.95 -10.67 5.29
CA GLU A 25 12.60 -11.48 4.26
C GLU A 25 12.72 -12.90 4.80
N ILE A 26 12.24 -13.87 4.03
CA ILE A 26 12.16 -15.28 4.43
C ILE A 26 12.91 -16.09 3.39
N GLU A 27 13.96 -16.79 3.84
CA GLU A 27 14.66 -17.76 3.00
C GLU A 27 13.95 -19.12 3.06
N ALA A 28 13.41 -19.57 1.93
CA ALA A 28 12.78 -20.87 1.79
C ALA A 28 13.74 -21.85 1.10
N VAL A 29 14.16 -22.89 1.84
CA VAL A 29 15.04 -23.94 1.33
C VAL A 29 14.23 -25.20 1.01
N ASN A 30 14.38 -25.71 -0.23
CA ASN A 30 13.81 -26.98 -0.67
C ASN A 30 14.89 -27.83 -1.36
N GLY A 31 15.57 -28.67 -0.57
CA GLY A 31 16.70 -29.46 -1.03
C GLY A 31 17.87 -28.57 -1.46
N ALA A 32 18.26 -28.64 -2.73
CA ALA A 32 19.33 -27.81 -3.30
C ALA A 32 18.84 -26.45 -3.85
N ARG A 33 17.55 -26.15 -3.74
CA ARG A 33 16.96 -24.90 -4.24
C ARG A 33 16.65 -23.98 -3.07
N THR A 34 17.00 -22.71 -3.22
CA THR A 34 16.63 -21.65 -2.28
C THR A 34 15.77 -20.63 -3.01
N ALA A 35 14.79 -20.05 -2.31
CA ALA A 35 13.95 -18.97 -2.79
C ALA A 35 13.86 -17.90 -1.70
N GLU A 36 13.88 -16.64 -2.12
CA GLU A 36 13.66 -15.50 -1.23
C GLU A 36 12.20 -15.07 -1.33
N LEU A 37 11.53 -15.06 -0.20
CA LEU A 37 10.14 -14.61 -0.06
C LEU A 37 10.17 -13.29 0.71
N ARG A 38 9.32 -12.35 0.30
CA ARG A 38 9.20 -11.05 0.95
C ARG A 38 7.76 -10.83 1.39
N ALA A 39 7.58 -10.51 2.66
CA ALA A 39 6.32 -10.03 3.20
C ALA A 39 6.49 -8.58 3.67
N ILE A 40 5.49 -7.75 3.38
CA ILE A 40 5.46 -6.36 3.79
C ILE A 40 4.12 -6.16 4.51
N GLY A 41 4.15 -5.46 5.63
CA GLY A 41 2.94 -4.93 6.23
C GLY A 41 3.19 -3.57 6.84
N SER A 42 2.12 -2.88 7.12
CA SER A 42 2.18 -1.56 7.73
C SER A 42 1.13 -1.40 8.81
N VAL A 43 1.40 -0.53 9.77
CA VAL A 43 0.50 -0.19 10.86
C VAL A 43 0.53 1.31 11.08
N VAL A 44 -0.63 1.95 11.02
CA VAL A 44 -0.76 3.36 11.39
C VAL A 44 -0.56 3.50 12.90
N ARG A 45 0.50 4.21 13.29
CA ARG A 45 0.80 4.56 14.69
C ARG A 45 0.05 5.82 15.12
N PHE A 46 -0.13 6.75 14.18
CA PHE A 46 -0.88 7.99 14.37
C PHE A 46 -1.53 8.41 13.07
N ASP A 47 -2.84 8.63 13.07
CA ASP A 47 -3.61 8.88 11.86
C ASP A 47 -3.33 10.26 11.23
N GLY A 48 -2.91 11.26 12.02
CA GLY A 48 -2.62 12.61 11.53
C GLY A 48 -3.71 13.17 10.62
N PHE A 49 -3.31 13.74 9.48
CA PHE A 49 -4.23 14.30 8.48
C PHE A 49 -5.18 13.27 7.84
N ILE A 50 -4.87 11.96 7.88
CA ILE A 50 -5.71 10.91 7.28
C ILE A 50 -7.10 10.92 7.93
N ALA A 51 -7.17 11.17 9.25
CA ALA A 51 -8.42 11.21 9.99
C ALA A 51 -9.42 12.28 9.52
N ALA A 52 -8.94 13.35 8.86
CA ALA A 52 -9.81 14.42 8.36
C ALA A 52 -10.19 14.27 6.88
N TYR A 53 -9.49 13.42 6.13
CA TYR A 53 -9.64 13.29 4.68
C TYR A 53 -10.36 12.00 4.27
N THR A 54 -10.17 10.92 5.03
CA THR A 54 -10.79 9.63 4.74
C THR A 54 -12.16 9.55 5.41
N ASP A 55 -13.24 9.82 4.66
CA ASP A 55 -14.54 9.23 5.01
C ASP A 55 -14.39 7.72 4.96
N GLN A 56 -14.99 7.03 5.94
CA GLN A 56 -15.09 5.58 6.10
C GLN A 56 -14.32 4.79 5.05
N LYS A 57 -13.17 4.22 5.48
CA LYS A 57 -12.46 3.14 4.79
C LYS A 57 -13.35 2.53 3.73
N ASP A 58 -13.04 2.76 2.45
CA ASP A 58 -13.47 1.84 1.42
C ASP A 58 -12.96 0.47 1.90
N GLU A 59 -13.86 -0.32 2.50
CA GLU A 59 -13.54 -1.65 3.07
C GLU A 59 -13.02 -2.62 1.99
N ASP A 60 -13.06 -2.21 0.73
CA ASP A 60 -12.67 -2.98 -0.45
C ASP A 60 -11.28 -2.63 -1.02
N SER A 61 -10.57 -1.64 -0.47
CA SER A 61 -9.15 -1.39 -0.82
C SER A 61 -8.22 -1.93 0.27
N GLU A 62 -8.30 -3.23 0.55
CA GLU A 62 -7.23 -3.91 1.29
C GLU A 62 -6.02 -4.07 0.38
N ASP A 63 -5.24 -3.00 0.22
CA ASP A 63 -3.89 -3.12 -0.32
C ASP A 63 -3.13 -4.14 0.54
N GLU A 64 -2.45 -5.10 -0.08
CA GLU A 64 -1.70 -6.12 0.68
C GLU A 64 -0.64 -5.49 1.60
N GLU A 65 -0.20 -4.26 1.30
CA GLU A 65 0.72 -3.46 2.12
C GLU A 65 0.09 -2.90 3.41
N ASP A 66 -1.24 -2.76 3.48
CA ASP A 66 -1.98 -2.28 4.66
C ASP A 66 -2.29 -3.41 5.65
N ARG A 67 -1.94 -4.65 5.31
CA ARG A 67 -2.13 -5.79 6.20
C ARG A 67 -1.12 -5.73 7.34
N ARG A 68 -1.63 -5.83 8.56
CA ARG A 68 -0.81 -5.94 9.76
C ARG A 68 -0.11 -7.31 9.76
N LEU A 69 1.22 -7.30 9.72
CA LEU A 69 1.99 -8.51 9.96
C LEU A 69 1.95 -8.90 11.44
N PRO A 70 1.95 -10.21 11.76
CA PRO A 70 2.18 -10.68 13.12
C PRO A 70 3.58 -10.30 13.60
N GLU A 71 3.80 -10.35 14.92
CA GLU A 71 5.15 -10.21 15.47
C GLU A 71 6.00 -11.39 14.97
N ILE A 72 7.10 -11.09 14.27
CA ILE A 72 8.05 -12.09 13.75
C ILE A 72 9.45 -11.70 14.23
N ARG A 73 10.24 -12.69 14.68
CA ARG A 73 11.61 -12.47 15.15
C ARG A 73 12.64 -13.05 14.18
N ALA A 74 13.83 -12.44 14.16
CA ALA A 74 14.93 -12.95 13.36
C ALA A 74 15.32 -14.37 13.82
N GLY A 75 15.39 -15.31 12.86
CA GLY A 75 15.71 -16.72 13.12
C GLY A 75 14.55 -17.56 13.65
N GLU A 76 13.33 -17.01 13.69
CA GLU A 76 12.13 -17.78 14.01
C GLU A 76 11.86 -18.83 12.93
N GLN A 77 11.49 -20.04 13.37
CA GLN A 77 11.10 -21.11 12.47
C GLN A 77 9.66 -20.89 12.01
N LEU A 78 9.46 -20.83 10.70
CA LEU A 78 8.15 -20.63 10.09
C LEU A 78 7.65 -21.95 9.50
N ASP A 79 6.40 -22.28 9.79
CA ASP A 79 5.74 -23.43 9.19
C ASP A 79 5.16 -23.08 7.82
N ARG A 80 5.35 -23.99 6.86
CA ARG A 80 4.79 -23.86 5.53
C ARG A 80 3.37 -24.43 5.48
N GLU A 81 2.37 -23.56 5.54
CA GLU A 81 0.96 -23.96 5.46
C GLU A 81 0.50 -24.30 4.02
N ALA A 82 0.78 -23.42 3.06
CA ALA A 82 0.38 -23.59 1.67
C ALA A 82 1.40 -22.95 0.69
N ILE A 83 1.45 -23.47 -0.55
CA ILE A 83 2.18 -22.84 -1.66
C ILE A 83 1.20 -22.67 -2.82
N ASN A 84 0.95 -21.42 -3.21
CA ASN A 84 0.12 -21.07 -4.35
C ASN A 84 0.99 -20.53 -5.47
N ALA A 85 0.95 -21.17 -6.64
CA ALA A 85 1.64 -20.68 -7.83
C ALA A 85 0.67 -19.78 -8.61
N THR A 86 0.93 -18.48 -8.64
CA THR A 86 0.17 -17.52 -9.44
C THR A 86 0.94 -17.16 -10.71
N GLN A 87 0.20 -16.93 -11.79
CA GLN A 87 0.75 -16.42 -13.04
C GLN A 87 0.15 -15.04 -13.30
N HIS A 88 1.01 -14.07 -13.58
CA HIS A 88 0.60 -12.73 -14.00
C HIS A 88 0.98 -12.52 -15.46
N THR A 89 0.13 -11.77 -16.18
CA THR A 89 0.40 -11.33 -17.55
C THR A 89 0.51 -9.81 -17.55
N THR A 90 1.39 -9.26 -18.39
CA THR A 90 1.50 -7.81 -18.55
C THR A 90 0.26 -7.25 -19.23
N GLU A 91 -0.32 -6.21 -18.65
CA GLU A 91 -1.42 -5.47 -19.25
C GLU A 91 -0.90 -4.33 -20.15
N PRO A 92 -1.64 -3.95 -21.20
CA PRO A 92 -1.32 -2.76 -21.97
C PRO A 92 -1.44 -1.49 -21.11
N PRO A 93 -0.78 -0.38 -21.49
CA PRO A 93 -0.87 0.87 -20.74
C PRO A 93 -2.32 1.35 -20.58
N PRO A 94 -2.70 1.86 -19.39
CA PRO A 94 -4.05 2.32 -19.14
C PRO A 94 -4.41 3.50 -20.06
N ARG A 95 -5.67 3.55 -20.49
CA ARG A 95 -6.20 4.71 -21.22
C ARG A 95 -6.40 5.88 -20.27
N TYR A 96 -6.45 7.09 -20.82
CA TYR A 96 -6.72 8.28 -20.04
C TYR A 96 -8.17 8.33 -19.54
N SER A 97 -8.33 8.51 -18.23
CA SER A 97 -9.50 9.15 -17.61
C SER A 97 -9.35 10.68 -17.65
N GLU A 98 -10.44 11.42 -17.42
CA GLU A 98 -10.39 12.89 -17.32
C GLU A 98 -9.33 13.37 -16.31
N ALA A 99 -9.29 12.77 -15.12
CA ALA A 99 -8.31 13.09 -14.08
C ALA A 99 -6.86 12.85 -14.54
N SER A 100 -6.60 11.70 -15.18
CA SER A 100 -5.26 11.38 -15.68
C SER A 100 -4.83 12.24 -16.88
N LEU A 101 -5.78 12.68 -17.71
CA LEU A 101 -5.51 13.57 -18.83
C LEU A 101 -5.19 14.97 -18.34
N ILE A 102 -5.97 15.51 -17.40
CA ILE A 102 -5.71 16.81 -16.77
C ILE A 102 -4.31 16.81 -16.14
N LYS A 103 -3.99 15.77 -15.35
CA LYS A 103 -2.65 15.61 -14.77
C LYS A 103 -1.57 15.60 -15.86
N LYS A 104 -1.81 14.92 -16.98
CA LYS A 104 -0.84 14.86 -18.07
C LYS A 104 -0.65 16.20 -18.78
N LEU A 105 -1.71 16.96 -18.98
CA LEU A 105 -1.64 18.29 -19.60
C LEU A 105 -0.95 19.31 -18.69
N GLU A 106 -1.17 19.24 -17.37
CA GLU A 106 -0.48 20.04 -16.36
C GLU A 106 1.03 19.74 -16.34
N GLU A 107 1.42 18.46 -16.32
CA GLU A 107 2.83 18.03 -16.39
C GLU A 107 3.55 18.55 -17.65
N LEU A 108 2.82 18.71 -18.77
CA LEU A 108 3.33 19.22 -20.03
C LEU A 108 3.27 20.76 -20.13
N GLY A 109 2.70 21.45 -19.14
CA GLY A 109 2.53 22.91 -19.13
C GLY A 109 1.52 23.44 -20.16
N ILE A 110 0.58 22.59 -20.58
CA ILE A 110 -0.45 22.94 -21.59
C ILE A 110 -1.80 23.29 -20.91
N GLY A 111 -2.05 22.70 -19.74
CA GLY A 111 -3.30 22.80 -18.98
C GLY A 111 -3.52 24.12 -18.25
#